data_AF-A0A8S3XV27-F1
#
_entry.id   AF-A0A8S3XV27-F1
#
_cell.length_a   1.000
_cell.length_b   1.000
_cell.length_c   1.000
_cell.angle_alpha   90.00
_cell.angle_beta   90.00
_cell.angle_gamma   90.00
#
_symmetry.space_group_name_H-M   'P 1'
#
loop_
_entity.id
_entity.type
_entity.pdbx_description
1 polymer ?
#
loop_
_entity_poly.entity_id
_entity_poly.type
_entity_poly.pdbx_seq_one_letter_code
_entity_poly.pdbx_strand_id
1 'polypeptide(L)'
;MINCEGNTTFAQDEFKCSLPDVTSTDDNLDITRFRSDFSKISEVKFPGLIGPLNERLICKIKCIDGNWVGPLCSSTPDGRFQPILRECFYRNDYPLLSISFKNSSIDKETYFPHGSLVVSKCKHFGLYKLKGESQVRCENGEWSPKFPECVPTSLITNFTGDAPPSIQYVVVRGSAVVEPSGELFVYPESTLWLDCIVLCVLGEPEWSWTQALGQHSAAWAKNDGEKETHYRLTLTKMSARHSDQYTCTSPGGHTNTITIKVV
;
A
#
# COMPACT_ATOMS: atom_id res chain seq x y z
N MET A 1 70.27 23.40 -12.92
CA MET A 1 69.82 23.70 -11.55
C MET A 1 68.81 24.82 -11.68
N ILE A 2 67.51 24.62 -11.49
CA ILE A 2 66.81 24.19 -10.27
C ILE A 2 65.56 23.39 -10.68
N ASN A 3 65.29 22.33 -9.92
CA ASN A 3 64.14 21.43 -10.02
C ASN A 3 63.00 21.95 -9.11
N CYS A 4 61.83 21.31 -9.26
CA CYS A 4 60.73 21.14 -8.29
C CYS A 4 59.37 21.74 -8.70
N GLU A 5 58.73 21.19 -9.73
CA GLU A 5 57.27 21.01 -9.69
C GLU A 5 56.99 19.79 -8.80
N GLY A 6 56.54 20.06 -7.58
CA GLY A 6 56.16 19.04 -6.61
C GLY A 6 54.89 18.36 -7.06
N ASN A 7 55.02 17.27 -7.81
CA ASN A 7 53.92 16.33 -8.01
C ASN A 7 53.67 15.65 -6.66
N THR A 8 52.76 16.23 -5.88
CA THR A 8 52.49 15.79 -4.51
C THR A 8 51.66 14.53 -4.59
N THR A 9 52.32 13.38 -4.69
CA THR A 9 51.69 12.06 -4.53
C THR A 9 51.33 11.90 -3.07
N PHE A 10 50.06 12.16 -2.73
CA PHE A 10 49.54 11.86 -1.41
C PHE A 10 49.57 10.32 -1.22
N ALA A 11 50.34 9.85 -0.25
CA ALA A 11 50.34 8.44 0.11
C ALA A 11 48.97 8.07 0.68
N GLN A 12 48.49 6.87 0.36
CA GLN A 12 47.20 6.36 0.85
C GLN A 12 47.13 6.34 2.40
N ASP A 13 48.30 6.33 3.05
CA ASP A 13 48.49 6.36 4.50
C ASP A 13 48.14 7.72 5.16
N GLU A 14 47.99 8.82 4.40
CA GLU A 14 47.59 10.13 4.94
C GLU A 14 46.06 10.29 5.07
N PHE A 15 45.28 9.42 4.44
CA PHE A 15 43.83 9.49 4.45
C PHE A 15 43.26 8.54 5.49
N LYS A 16 42.29 9.00 6.30
CA LYS A 16 41.59 8.12 7.23
C LYS A 16 40.80 7.00 6.55
N CYS A 17 40.31 7.25 5.33
CA CYS A 17 39.57 6.28 4.50
C CYS A 17 39.90 6.46 3.02
N SER A 18 39.56 5.43 2.22
CA SER A 18 39.59 5.52 0.76
C SER A 18 38.83 6.75 0.25
N LEU A 19 39.47 7.52 -0.63
CA LEU A 19 38.81 8.65 -1.27
C LEU A 19 37.75 8.13 -2.24
N PRO A 20 36.52 8.70 -2.24
CA PRO A 20 35.59 8.44 -3.32
C PRO A 20 36.18 8.93 -4.65
N ASP A 21 35.74 8.36 -5.76
CA ASP A 21 36.12 8.85 -7.08
C ASP A 21 35.44 10.20 -7.29
N VAL A 22 36.20 11.30 -7.22
CA VAL A 22 35.68 12.66 -7.30
C VAL A 22 35.97 13.22 -8.68
N THR A 23 34.92 13.42 -9.47
CA THR A 23 34.97 14.17 -10.72
C THR A 23 34.37 15.56 -10.52
N SER A 24 35.15 16.62 -10.76
CA SER A 24 34.68 18.01 -10.75
C SER A 24 34.31 18.45 -12.16
N THR A 25 33.23 19.21 -12.31
CA THR A 25 32.88 19.92 -13.56
C THR A 25 33.48 21.32 -13.64
N ASP A 26 34.14 21.79 -12.58
CA ASP A 26 34.84 23.06 -12.52
C ASP A 26 36.34 22.84 -12.73
N ASP A 27 36.85 23.32 -13.87
CA ASP A 27 38.27 23.23 -14.27
C ASP A 27 39.21 24.07 -13.39
N ASN A 28 38.68 25.01 -12.60
CA ASN A 28 39.45 25.83 -11.65
C ASN A 28 39.45 25.26 -10.23
N LEU A 29 38.80 24.11 -10.00
CA LEU A 29 38.79 23.48 -8.69
C LEU A 29 40.20 22.92 -8.40
N ASP A 30 40.85 23.44 -7.36
CA ASP A 30 42.12 22.89 -6.88
C ASP A 30 41.87 21.51 -6.23
N ILE A 31 41.97 20.46 -7.05
CA ILE A 31 41.79 19.06 -6.67
C ILE A 31 42.77 18.65 -5.55
N THR A 32 43.95 19.27 -5.47
CA THR A 32 44.96 18.91 -4.45
C THR A 32 44.56 19.43 -3.08
N ARG A 33 44.09 20.67 -3.00
CA ARG A 33 43.51 21.25 -1.78
C ARG A 33 42.25 20.50 -1.36
N PHE A 34 41.37 20.19 -2.32
CA PHE A 34 40.16 19.40 -2.07
C PHE A 34 40.50 18.02 -1.48
N ARG A 35 41.49 17.31 -2.03
CA ARG A 35 41.97 16.04 -1.45
C ARG A 35 42.53 16.21 -0.04
N SER A 36 43.29 17.27 0.24
CA SER A 36 43.82 17.55 1.58
C SER A 36 42.74 17.83 2.62
N ASP A 37 41.61 18.41 2.22
CA ASP A 37 40.47 18.66 3.11
C ASP A 37 39.73 17.35 3.40
N PHE A 38 39.64 16.46 2.40
CA PHE A 38 39.02 15.14 2.53
C PHE A 38 39.81 14.15 3.39
N SER A 39 41.14 14.27 3.50
CA SER A 39 41.96 13.39 4.33
C SER A 39 41.59 13.42 5.82
N LYS A 40 41.00 14.54 6.27
CA LYS A 40 40.54 14.73 7.65
C LYS A 40 39.08 14.33 7.87
N ILE A 41 38.31 14.10 6.81
CA ILE A 41 36.87 13.80 6.91
C ILE A 41 36.68 12.39 7.47
N SER A 42 35.82 12.28 8.47
CA SER A 42 35.46 11.00 9.11
C SER A 42 33.96 10.73 9.14
N GLU A 43 33.14 11.73 8.84
CA GLU A 43 31.69 11.61 8.73
C GLU A 43 31.21 12.51 7.59
N VAL A 44 30.35 11.98 6.72
CA VAL A 44 29.67 12.75 5.67
C VAL A 44 28.18 12.60 5.88
N LYS A 45 27.45 13.73 5.98
CA LYS A 45 25.98 13.75 6.05
C LYS A 45 25.42 14.21 4.71
N PHE A 46 24.32 13.60 4.29
CA PHE A 46 23.64 13.93 3.04
C PHE A 46 22.14 13.65 3.15
N PRO A 47 21.29 14.39 2.40
CA PRO A 47 19.88 14.05 2.30
C PRO A 47 19.69 12.81 1.41
N GLY A 48 18.84 11.88 1.86
CA GLY A 48 18.38 10.74 1.08
C GLY A 48 16.88 10.83 0.80
N LEU A 49 16.45 10.36 -0.37
CA LEU A 49 15.03 10.15 -0.68
C LEU A 49 14.77 8.64 -0.72
N ILE A 50 13.68 8.19 -0.10
CA ILE A 50 13.32 6.77 -0.08
C ILE A 50 11.83 6.55 -0.35
N GLY A 51 11.52 5.43 -0.98
CA GLY A 51 10.16 5.00 -1.23
C GLY A 51 9.42 5.77 -2.33
N PRO A 52 8.17 5.39 -2.63
CA PRO A 52 7.42 5.95 -3.75
C PRO A 52 6.96 7.39 -3.50
N LEU A 53 6.92 7.83 -2.24
CA LEU A 53 6.50 9.18 -1.85
C LEU A 53 7.70 10.12 -1.61
N ASN A 54 8.91 9.71 -2.01
CA ASN A 54 10.14 10.50 -1.85
C ASN A 54 10.35 11.00 -0.42
N GLU A 55 10.23 10.10 0.55
CA GLU A 55 10.42 10.43 1.97
C GLU A 55 11.86 10.88 2.20
N ARG A 56 12.02 12.04 2.85
CA ARG A 56 13.34 12.64 3.11
C ARG A 56 13.92 12.09 4.40
N LEU A 57 15.13 11.56 4.30
CA LEU A 57 15.96 11.15 5.44
C LEU A 57 17.25 11.97 5.46
N ILE A 58 17.82 12.14 6.66
CA ILE A 58 19.21 12.58 6.80
C ILE A 58 20.05 11.33 6.99
N CYS A 59 20.94 11.09 6.04
CA CYS A 59 21.82 9.95 6.01
C CYS A 59 23.25 10.35 6.30
N LYS A 60 24.04 9.39 6.77
CA LYS A 60 25.46 9.57 6.97
C LYS A 60 26.27 8.30 6.74
N ILE A 61 27.50 8.50 6.30
CA ILE A 61 28.54 7.48 6.27
C ILE A 61 29.64 7.87 7.24
N LYS A 62 30.26 6.88 7.88
CA LYS A 62 31.37 7.07 8.81
C LYS A 62 32.59 6.31 8.35
N CYS A 63 33.75 6.93 8.47
CA CYS A 63 35.02 6.29 8.26
C CYS A 63 35.46 5.56 9.53
N ILE A 64 35.64 4.24 9.44
CA ILE A 64 36.10 3.38 10.54
C ILE A 64 37.21 2.49 9.99
N ASP A 65 38.42 2.59 10.55
CA ASP A 65 39.59 1.78 10.19
C ASP A 65 39.85 1.69 8.66
N GLY A 66 39.88 2.84 7.98
CA GLY A 66 40.12 2.88 6.53
C GLY A 66 38.89 2.64 5.65
N ASN A 67 37.75 2.24 6.23
CA ASN A 67 36.55 1.84 5.49
C ASN A 67 35.35 2.77 5.75
N TRP A 68 34.64 3.14 4.69
CA TRP A 68 33.36 3.84 4.79
C TRP A 68 32.24 2.86 5.16
N VAL A 69 31.57 3.12 6.27
CA VAL A 69 30.45 2.33 6.80
C VAL A 69 29.16 3.15 6.75
N GLY A 70 28.08 2.56 6.23
CA GLY A 70 26.76 3.17 6.11
C GLY A 70 26.03 2.73 4.83
N PRO A 71 24.97 3.44 4.42
CA PRO A 71 24.43 4.64 5.06
C PRO A 71 23.64 4.32 6.34
N LEU A 72 23.87 5.11 7.38
CA LEU A 72 22.99 5.18 8.55
C LEU A 72 22.10 6.39 8.38
N CYS A 73 20.79 6.26 8.59
CA CYS A 73 19.85 7.34 8.34
C CYS A 73 18.92 7.58 9.54
N SER A 74 18.37 8.79 9.59
CA SER A 74 17.39 9.20 10.57
C SER A 74 16.34 10.12 9.93
N SER A 75 15.14 10.13 10.49
CA SER A 75 14.06 11.03 10.05
C SER A 75 14.28 12.47 10.49
N THR A 76 15.17 12.71 11.47
CA THR A 76 15.52 14.04 11.95
C THR A 76 17.04 14.23 11.99
N PRO A 77 17.56 15.47 11.87
CA PRO A 77 19.00 15.73 11.88
C PRO A 77 19.72 15.28 13.18
N ASP A 78 19.01 15.39 14.32
CA ASP A 78 19.50 15.04 15.66
C ASP A 78 19.01 13.66 16.13
N GLY A 79 18.32 12.93 15.25
CA GLY A 79 17.74 11.64 15.58
C GLY A 79 18.79 10.54 15.71
N ARG A 80 18.33 9.38 16.21
CA ARG A 80 19.15 8.16 16.23
C ARG A 80 19.32 7.67 14.78
N PHE A 81 20.56 7.64 14.32
CA PHE A 81 20.91 7.10 13.01
C PHE A 81 20.94 5.57 13.06
N GLN A 82 20.23 4.92 12.14
CA GLN A 82 20.11 3.46 12.05
C GLN A 82 20.45 2.98 10.64
N PRO A 83 20.92 1.73 10.48
CA PRO A 83 21.13 1.15 9.16
C PRO A 83 19.83 1.10 8.37
N ILE A 84 19.89 1.44 7.07
CA ILE A 84 18.78 1.16 6.17
C ILE A 84 18.77 -0.34 5.87
N LEU A 85 17.63 -0.98 6.15
CA LEU A 85 17.38 -2.36 5.76
C LEU A 85 16.89 -2.44 4.31
N ARG A 86 16.96 -3.63 3.70
CA ARG A 86 16.65 -3.81 2.28
C ARG A 86 15.21 -3.37 1.98
N GLU A 87 15.06 -2.69 0.86
CA GLU A 87 13.78 -2.27 0.29
C GLU A 87 13.09 -3.43 -0.44
N CYS A 88 11.77 -3.40 -0.46
CA CYS A 88 10.95 -4.39 -1.16
C CYS A 88 10.50 -3.83 -2.50
N PHE A 89 10.67 -4.60 -3.56
CA PHE A 89 10.19 -4.22 -4.88
C PHE A 89 8.74 -4.67 -5.08
N TYR A 90 7.88 -3.75 -5.50
CA TYR A 90 6.52 -4.06 -5.94
C TYR A 90 6.49 -4.21 -7.45
N ARG A 91 6.13 -5.40 -7.93
CA ARG A 91 6.14 -5.79 -9.36
C ARG A 91 4.79 -5.66 -10.07
N ASN A 92 3.72 -5.28 -9.36
CA ASN A 92 2.37 -5.23 -9.93
C ASN A 92 1.90 -6.54 -10.61
N ASP A 93 2.34 -7.69 -10.09
CA ASP A 93 2.01 -9.02 -10.63
C ASP A 93 0.51 -9.39 -10.48
N TYR A 94 -0.25 -8.62 -9.69
CA TYR A 94 -1.65 -8.89 -9.36
C TYR A 94 -2.56 -7.80 -9.93
N PRO A 95 -3.01 -7.90 -11.20
CA PRO A 95 -3.68 -6.80 -11.90
C PRO A 95 -5.06 -6.43 -11.31
N LEU A 96 -5.67 -7.33 -10.53
CA LEU A 96 -6.97 -7.10 -9.87
C LEU A 96 -6.84 -6.44 -8.48
N LEU A 97 -5.62 -6.30 -7.96
CA LEU A 97 -5.36 -5.58 -6.72
C LEU A 97 -5.18 -4.08 -6.96
N SER A 98 -5.85 -3.29 -6.14
CA SER A 98 -5.54 -1.90 -5.88
C SER A 98 -4.63 -1.84 -4.65
N ILE A 99 -3.46 -1.23 -4.80
CA ILE A 99 -2.49 -1.05 -3.71
C ILE A 99 -2.51 0.41 -3.28
N SER A 100 -2.54 0.62 -1.96
CA SER A 100 -2.47 1.94 -1.35
C SER A 100 -1.37 2.01 -0.30
N PHE A 101 -0.69 3.15 -0.25
CA PHE A 101 0.37 3.45 0.71
C PHE A 101 0.23 4.89 1.19
N LYS A 102 0.10 5.10 2.50
CA LYS A 102 -0.11 6.42 3.12
C LYS A 102 -1.21 7.25 2.41
N ASN A 103 -2.37 6.62 2.20
CA ASN A 103 -3.53 7.20 1.50
C ASN A 103 -3.32 7.59 0.04
N SER A 104 -2.22 7.16 -0.58
CA SER A 104 -1.97 7.34 -2.01
C SER A 104 -2.08 6.00 -2.74
N SER A 105 -2.70 6.01 -3.91
CA SER A 105 -2.74 4.83 -4.79
C SER A 105 -1.36 4.57 -5.40
N ILE A 106 -1.00 3.29 -5.53
CA ILE A 106 0.25 2.83 -6.13
C ILE A 106 -0.09 2.01 -7.37
N ASP A 107 0.11 2.63 -8.52
CA ASP A 107 -0.30 2.11 -9.83
C ASP A 107 0.89 1.70 -10.71
N LYS A 108 2.12 1.91 -10.23
CA LYS A 108 3.37 1.57 -10.93
C LYS A 108 4.28 0.75 -10.04
N GLU A 109 5.15 -0.02 -10.70
CA GLU A 109 6.24 -0.73 -10.03
C GLU A 109 7.17 0.25 -9.33
N THR A 110 7.52 -0.04 -8.08
CA THR A 110 8.30 0.88 -7.25
C THR A 110 8.92 0.15 -6.06
N TYR A 111 9.89 0.78 -5.42
CA TYR A 111 10.55 0.27 -4.23
C TYR A 111 9.95 0.88 -2.96
N PHE A 112 9.75 0.05 -1.95
CA PHE A 112 9.24 0.45 -0.65
C PHE A 112 10.30 0.27 0.43
N PRO A 113 10.50 1.27 1.30
CA PRO A 113 11.42 1.14 2.42
C PRO A 113 10.98 0.01 3.35
N HIS A 114 11.96 -0.59 4.04
CA HIS A 114 11.65 -1.49 5.14
C HIS A 114 10.70 -0.84 6.15
N GLY A 115 9.76 -1.63 6.66
CA GLY A 115 8.73 -1.20 7.61
C GLY A 115 7.50 -0.61 6.93
N SER A 116 7.55 -0.33 5.62
CA SER A 116 6.38 0.12 4.84
C SER A 116 5.24 -0.86 4.98
N LEU A 117 4.05 -0.33 5.22
CA LEU A 117 2.80 -1.07 5.30
C LEU A 117 1.92 -0.65 4.14
N VAL A 118 1.66 -1.58 3.22
CA VAL A 118 0.79 -1.35 2.07
C VAL A 118 -0.55 -2.04 2.31
N VAL A 119 -1.63 -1.42 1.85
CA VAL A 119 -2.99 -1.96 1.97
C VAL A 119 -3.50 -2.33 0.59
N SER A 120 -3.93 -3.58 0.46
CA SER A 120 -4.39 -4.21 -0.78
C SER A 120 -5.89 -4.43 -0.73
N LYS A 121 -6.59 -4.11 -1.83
CA LYS A 121 -8.04 -4.33 -2.00
C LYS A 121 -8.34 -4.72 -3.44
N CYS A 122 -9.49 -5.37 -3.69
CA CYS A 122 -9.89 -5.68 -5.06
C CYS A 122 -10.44 -4.45 -5.78
N LYS A 123 -10.05 -4.25 -7.05
CA LYS A 123 -10.42 -3.08 -7.86
C LYS A 123 -11.93 -2.96 -8.11
N HIS A 124 -12.60 -4.09 -8.39
CA HIS A 124 -14.01 -4.08 -8.74
C HIS A 124 -14.85 -4.37 -7.49
N PHE A 125 -15.50 -3.34 -6.98
CA PHE A 125 -16.31 -3.39 -5.76
C PHE A 125 -17.29 -4.56 -5.76
N GLY A 126 -17.18 -5.44 -4.76
CA GLY A 126 -18.08 -6.57 -4.55
C GLY A 126 -18.05 -7.69 -5.60
N LEU A 127 -17.32 -7.53 -6.72
CA LEU A 127 -17.21 -8.54 -7.79
C LEU A 127 -16.04 -9.50 -7.60
N TYR A 128 -15.08 -9.16 -6.75
CA TYR A 128 -13.98 -10.05 -6.37
C TYR A 128 -13.85 -10.06 -4.86
N LYS A 129 -13.53 -11.23 -4.31
CA LYS A 129 -13.22 -11.41 -2.89
C LYS A 129 -11.71 -11.37 -2.70
N LEU A 130 -11.26 -10.62 -1.70
CA LEU A 130 -9.85 -10.65 -1.28
C LEU A 130 -9.57 -11.95 -0.49
N LYS A 131 -8.61 -12.74 -0.96
CA LYS A 131 -8.14 -13.98 -0.33
C LYS A 131 -6.72 -13.76 0.18
N GLY A 132 -6.57 -13.70 1.50
CA GLY A 132 -5.32 -13.39 2.19
C GLY A 132 -5.44 -12.13 3.04
N GLU A 133 -4.33 -11.70 3.62
CA GLU A 133 -4.31 -10.47 4.44
C GLU A 133 -4.26 -9.23 3.56
N SER A 134 -5.08 -8.23 3.90
CA SER A 134 -5.12 -6.96 3.16
C SER A 134 -3.90 -6.09 3.43
N GLN A 135 -3.25 -6.26 4.58
CA GLN A 135 -2.08 -5.48 4.97
C GLN A 135 -0.81 -6.30 4.78
N VAL A 136 0.13 -5.75 4.02
CA VAL A 136 1.40 -6.40 3.70
C VAL A 136 2.53 -5.48 4.10
N ARG A 137 3.53 -6.01 4.82
CA ARG A 137 4.67 -5.26 5.34
C ARG A 137 5.94 -5.59 4.58
N CYS A 138 6.76 -4.58 4.30
CA CYS A 138 8.10 -4.79 3.80
C CYS A 138 9.06 -5.13 4.94
N GLU A 139 9.56 -6.36 4.99
CA GLU A 139 10.45 -6.89 6.00
C GLU A 139 11.81 -7.25 5.38
N ASN A 140 12.79 -6.35 5.51
CA ASN A 140 14.16 -6.51 5.03
C ASN A 140 14.28 -7.08 3.60
N GLY A 141 13.54 -6.50 2.66
CA GLY A 141 13.56 -6.88 1.24
C GLY A 141 12.54 -7.92 0.82
N GLU A 142 11.76 -8.45 1.77
CA GLU A 142 10.69 -9.41 1.51
C GLU A 142 9.33 -8.89 1.97
N TRP A 143 8.29 -9.18 1.20
CA TRP A 143 6.91 -8.84 1.56
C TRP A 143 6.31 -9.91 2.46
N SER A 144 5.81 -9.50 3.62
CA SER A 144 5.28 -10.38 4.66
C SER A 144 3.98 -9.82 5.26
N PRO A 145 2.87 -10.57 5.23
CA PRO A 145 2.68 -11.81 4.47
C PRO A 145 2.77 -11.58 2.96
N LYS A 146 2.68 -12.64 2.16
CA LYS A 146 2.58 -12.51 0.69
C LYS A 146 1.33 -11.73 0.30
N PHE A 147 1.39 -11.05 -0.86
CA PHE A 147 0.24 -10.32 -1.40
C PHE A 147 -1.00 -11.22 -1.53
N PRO A 148 -2.19 -10.71 -1.19
CA PRO A 148 -3.44 -11.45 -1.33
C PRO A 148 -3.84 -11.58 -2.81
N GLU A 149 -4.79 -12.47 -3.09
CA GLU A 149 -5.36 -12.64 -4.42
C GLU A 149 -6.81 -12.17 -4.46
N CYS A 150 -7.26 -11.63 -5.59
CA CYS A 150 -8.66 -11.32 -5.82
C CYS A 150 -9.31 -12.47 -6.58
N VAL A 151 -10.16 -13.25 -5.89
CA VAL A 151 -10.86 -14.38 -6.49
C VAL A 151 -12.21 -13.94 -7.06
N PRO A 152 -12.62 -14.46 -8.23
CA PRO A 152 -13.88 -14.10 -8.85
C PRO A 152 -15.06 -14.57 -7.99
N THR A 153 -16.15 -13.80 -8.01
CA THR A 153 -17.40 -14.10 -7.30
C THR A 153 -18.48 -14.61 -8.26
N SER A 154 -19.64 -14.98 -7.72
CA SER A 154 -20.77 -15.60 -8.43
C SER A 154 -21.15 -14.91 -9.74
N LEU A 155 -21.19 -13.57 -9.81
CA LEU A 155 -21.47 -12.87 -11.07
C LEU A 155 -20.35 -13.02 -12.10
N ILE A 156 -19.08 -12.99 -11.68
CA ILE A 156 -17.94 -13.14 -12.59
C ILE A 156 -17.85 -14.58 -13.11
N THR A 157 -18.16 -15.57 -12.27
CA THR A 157 -18.15 -16.98 -12.67
C THR A 157 -19.46 -17.43 -13.34
N ASN A 158 -20.45 -16.55 -13.51
CA ASN A 158 -21.80 -16.91 -13.97
C ASN A 158 -22.41 -18.05 -13.14
N PHE A 159 -22.29 -17.97 -11.82
CA PHE A 159 -22.77 -18.94 -10.84
C PHE A 159 -22.18 -20.35 -11.01
N THR A 160 -21.05 -20.47 -11.72
CA THR A 160 -20.35 -21.75 -11.86
C THR A 160 -19.32 -21.93 -10.74
N GLY A 161 -19.17 -23.18 -10.32
CA GLY A 161 -18.23 -23.57 -9.28
C GLY A 161 -18.58 -23.07 -7.88
N ASP A 162 -17.62 -23.21 -6.98
CA ASP A 162 -17.75 -22.90 -5.55
C ASP A 162 -17.31 -21.45 -5.25
N ALA A 163 -17.93 -20.50 -5.97
CA ALA A 163 -17.54 -19.11 -5.96
C ALA A 163 -18.18 -18.32 -4.79
N PRO A 164 -17.47 -17.37 -4.17
CA PRO A 164 -18.07 -16.48 -3.18
C PRO A 164 -19.18 -15.61 -3.77
N PRO A 165 -20.16 -15.16 -2.96
CA PRO A 165 -21.24 -14.31 -3.45
C PRO A 165 -20.72 -12.95 -3.93
N SER A 166 -21.24 -12.43 -5.04
CA SER A 166 -21.04 -11.03 -5.40
C SER A 166 -21.91 -10.14 -4.53
N ILE A 167 -21.44 -8.92 -4.28
CA ILE A 167 -22.23 -7.88 -3.61
C ILE A 167 -22.35 -6.69 -4.56
N GLN A 168 -23.58 -6.27 -4.82
CA GLN A 168 -23.87 -5.05 -5.58
C GLN A 168 -24.61 -4.04 -4.70
N TYR A 169 -24.53 -2.76 -5.05
CA TYR A 169 -25.30 -1.71 -4.39
C TYR A 169 -26.13 -0.93 -5.39
N VAL A 170 -27.31 -0.48 -4.96
CA VAL A 170 -28.18 0.42 -5.72
C VAL A 170 -28.54 1.60 -4.83
N VAL A 171 -28.35 2.81 -5.35
CA VAL A 171 -28.78 4.05 -4.67
C VAL A 171 -30.24 4.32 -5.03
N VAL A 172 -31.14 4.10 -4.09
CA VAL A 172 -32.58 4.36 -4.28
C VAL A 172 -32.88 5.86 -4.10
N ARG A 173 -32.22 6.48 -3.12
CA ARG A 173 -32.33 7.92 -2.82
C ARG A 173 -30.99 8.42 -2.28
N GLY A 174 -30.62 9.64 -2.64
CA GLY A 174 -29.37 10.27 -2.21
C GLY A 174 -28.21 9.94 -3.14
N SER A 175 -27.01 9.75 -2.59
CA SER A 175 -25.79 9.56 -3.36
C SER A 175 -24.79 8.64 -2.65
N ALA A 176 -24.01 7.92 -3.44
CA ALA A 176 -22.89 7.11 -2.97
C ALA A 176 -21.82 7.00 -4.06
N VAL A 177 -20.57 6.82 -3.66
CA VAL A 177 -19.41 6.68 -4.55
C VAL A 177 -18.46 5.62 -3.99
N VAL A 178 -17.87 4.80 -4.86
CA VAL A 178 -16.80 3.90 -4.48
C VAL A 178 -15.48 4.65 -4.56
N GLU A 179 -14.78 4.76 -3.43
CA GLU A 179 -13.49 5.43 -3.39
C GLU A 179 -12.37 4.55 -3.98
N PRO A 180 -11.23 5.12 -4.43
CA PRO A 180 -10.06 4.35 -4.85
C PRO A 180 -9.52 3.42 -3.76
N SER A 181 -9.78 3.80 -2.50
CA SER A 181 -9.52 2.97 -1.34
C SER A 181 -10.49 1.81 -1.21
N GLY A 182 -11.45 1.57 -2.10
CA GLY A 182 -12.31 0.38 -2.14
C GLY A 182 -13.48 0.35 -1.15
N GLU A 183 -13.69 1.43 -0.39
CA GLU A 183 -14.88 1.60 0.44
C GLU A 183 -16.01 2.29 -0.34
N LEU A 184 -17.26 1.96 -0.01
CA LEU A 184 -18.43 2.69 -0.50
C LEU A 184 -18.72 3.86 0.43
N PHE A 185 -18.48 5.08 -0.06
CA PHE A 185 -18.80 6.32 0.63
C PHE A 185 -20.23 6.70 0.33
N VAL A 186 -21.02 6.95 1.39
CA VAL A 186 -22.46 7.18 1.29
C VAL A 186 -22.83 8.46 2.02
N TYR A 187 -23.63 9.30 1.39
CA TYR A 187 -24.05 10.55 2.01
C TYR A 187 -25.22 10.31 3.01
N PRO A 188 -25.31 11.08 4.12
CA PRO A 188 -26.39 10.96 5.09
C PRO A 188 -27.78 11.10 4.46
N GLU A 189 -28.79 10.49 5.09
CA GLU A 189 -30.19 10.45 4.63
C GLU A 189 -30.42 9.72 3.30
N SER A 190 -29.38 9.12 2.71
CA SER A 190 -29.51 8.23 1.56
C SER A 190 -30.26 6.95 1.93
N THR A 191 -30.77 6.26 0.91
CA THR A 191 -31.33 4.91 1.01
C THR A 191 -30.63 4.03 -0.03
N LEU A 192 -30.07 2.92 0.44
CA LEU A 192 -29.34 1.96 -0.37
C LEU A 192 -30.00 0.58 -0.32
N TRP A 193 -29.91 -0.13 -1.43
CA TRP A 193 -30.02 -1.58 -1.46
C TRP A 193 -28.64 -2.19 -1.57
N LEU A 194 -28.36 -3.20 -0.76
CA LEU A 194 -27.22 -4.08 -0.92
C LEU A 194 -27.74 -5.44 -1.35
N ASP A 195 -27.36 -5.87 -2.55
CA ASP A 195 -27.81 -7.12 -3.13
C ASP A 195 -26.69 -8.15 -3.02
N CYS A 196 -26.97 -9.22 -2.28
CA CYS A 196 -26.13 -10.40 -2.28
C CYS A 196 -26.57 -11.31 -3.43
N ILE A 197 -25.66 -11.58 -4.35
CA ILE A 197 -25.98 -12.23 -5.60
C ILE A 197 -25.68 -13.73 -5.51
N VAL A 198 -26.74 -14.52 -5.28
CA VAL A 198 -26.69 -15.99 -5.18
C VAL A 198 -27.96 -16.59 -5.76
N LEU A 199 -27.87 -17.80 -6.32
CA LEU A 199 -29.04 -18.48 -6.86
C LEU A 199 -30.01 -18.87 -5.74
N CYS A 200 -31.27 -18.44 -5.84
CA CYS A 200 -32.28 -18.70 -4.82
C CYS A 200 -32.56 -20.19 -4.61
N VAL A 201 -32.37 -21.01 -5.66
CA VAL A 201 -32.51 -22.47 -5.60
C VAL A 201 -31.51 -23.15 -4.67
N LEU A 202 -30.40 -22.46 -4.32
CA LEU A 202 -29.38 -22.96 -3.39
C LEU A 202 -29.72 -22.65 -1.92
N GLY A 203 -30.75 -21.83 -1.66
CA GLY A 203 -31.16 -21.43 -0.33
C GLY A 203 -30.97 -19.93 -0.05
N GLU A 204 -31.38 -19.53 1.15
CA GLU A 204 -31.34 -18.15 1.61
C GLU A 204 -29.96 -17.79 2.19
N PRO A 205 -29.26 -16.76 1.66
CA PRO A 205 -28.00 -16.30 2.23
C PRO A 205 -28.23 -15.47 3.49
N GLU A 206 -27.16 -15.28 4.27
CA GLU A 206 -27.19 -14.50 5.51
C GLU A 206 -26.40 -13.20 5.36
N TRP A 207 -26.99 -12.09 5.83
CA TRP A 207 -26.29 -10.82 6.00
C TRP A 207 -25.82 -10.68 7.45
N SER A 208 -24.56 -10.33 7.62
CA SER A 208 -23.96 -10.02 8.92
C SER A 208 -23.12 -8.74 8.84
N TRP A 209 -22.96 -8.06 9.97
CA TRP A 209 -22.22 -6.80 10.07
C TRP A 209 -21.61 -6.66 11.49
N THR A 210 -20.63 -5.76 11.70
CA THR A 210 -19.82 -5.79 12.94
C THR A 210 -20.43 -5.04 14.13
N GLN A 211 -21.22 -3.99 13.90
CA GLN A 211 -21.90 -3.21 14.94
C GLN A 211 -23.39 -3.54 14.96
N ALA A 212 -23.97 -3.91 16.11
CA ALA A 212 -25.40 -4.18 16.20
C ALA A 212 -26.26 -2.94 15.87
N LEU A 213 -26.57 -2.77 14.59
CA LEU A 213 -27.56 -1.84 14.08
C LEU A 213 -28.96 -2.39 14.32
N GLY A 214 -29.96 -1.49 14.27
CA GLY A 214 -31.36 -1.85 14.48
C GLY A 214 -31.88 -2.87 13.46
N GLN A 215 -33.18 -3.12 13.48
CA GLN A 215 -33.81 -4.16 12.66
C GLN A 215 -33.77 -3.78 11.17
N HIS A 216 -32.74 -4.24 10.46
CA HIS A 216 -32.70 -4.22 9.00
C HIS A 216 -33.44 -5.45 8.46
N SER A 217 -34.20 -5.27 7.37
CA SER A 217 -34.85 -6.37 6.67
C SER A 217 -34.03 -6.79 5.46
N ALA A 218 -33.81 -8.10 5.34
CA ALA A 218 -33.30 -8.73 4.15
C ALA A 218 -34.37 -9.64 3.54
N ALA A 219 -34.48 -9.66 2.21
CA ALA A 219 -35.42 -10.51 1.49
C ALA A 219 -35.02 -10.65 0.02
N TRP A 220 -35.53 -11.69 -0.64
CA TRP A 220 -35.43 -11.81 -2.10
C TRP A 220 -36.05 -10.61 -2.83
N ALA A 221 -35.37 -10.14 -3.86
CA ALA A 221 -35.88 -9.09 -4.72
C ALA A 221 -37.21 -9.50 -5.37
N LYS A 222 -38.06 -8.51 -5.65
CA LYS A 222 -39.39 -8.71 -6.25
C LYS A 222 -39.48 -8.32 -7.72
N ASN A 223 -38.40 -7.79 -8.28
CA ASN A 223 -38.36 -7.34 -9.67
C ASN A 223 -38.08 -8.52 -10.61
N ASP A 224 -38.78 -8.58 -11.73
CA ASP A 224 -38.50 -9.59 -12.76
C ASP A 224 -37.05 -9.46 -13.25
N GLY A 225 -36.35 -10.58 -13.36
CA GLY A 225 -34.91 -10.64 -13.65
C GLY A 225 -34.00 -10.66 -12.40
N GLU A 226 -34.48 -10.21 -11.24
CA GLU A 226 -33.70 -10.18 -9.99
C GLU A 226 -34.18 -11.22 -8.95
N LYS A 227 -35.45 -11.65 -9.04
CA LYS A 227 -36.11 -12.56 -8.08
C LYS A 227 -35.34 -13.84 -7.77
N GLU A 228 -34.59 -14.35 -8.74
CA GLU A 228 -33.89 -15.64 -8.62
C GLU A 228 -32.44 -15.50 -8.13
N THR A 229 -31.92 -14.28 -8.04
CA THR A 229 -30.48 -14.05 -7.83
C THR A 229 -30.16 -13.00 -6.77
N HIS A 230 -31.05 -12.07 -6.47
CA HIS A 230 -30.76 -10.93 -5.59
C HIS A 230 -31.40 -11.10 -4.22
N TYR A 231 -30.60 -11.33 -3.19
CA TYR A 231 -31.03 -11.27 -1.80
C TYR A 231 -30.65 -9.92 -1.18
N ARG A 232 -31.67 -9.08 -0.99
CA ARG A 232 -31.55 -7.64 -0.81
C ARG A 232 -31.64 -7.24 0.66
N LEU A 233 -30.60 -6.59 1.17
CA LEU A 233 -30.60 -5.85 2.42
C LEU A 233 -30.93 -4.38 2.16
N THR A 234 -31.93 -3.84 2.87
CA THR A 234 -32.35 -2.44 2.71
C THR A 234 -31.82 -1.57 3.85
N LEU A 235 -30.99 -0.58 3.49
CA LEU A 235 -30.47 0.42 4.43
C LEU A 235 -31.15 1.76 4.16
N THR A 236 -31.91 2.26 5.13
CA THR A 236 -32.66 3.51 5.01
C THR A 236 -32.13 4.56 5.97
N LYS A 237 -32.25 5.84 5.61
CA LYS A 237 -31.82 6.97 6.45
C LYS A 237 -30.38 6.78 6.92
N MET A 238 -29.48 6.64 5.96
CA MET A 238 -28.05 6.41 6.21
C MET A 238 -27.51 7.48 7.18
N SER A 239 -26.73 7.03 8.14
CA SER A 239 -26.16 7.85 9.22
C SER A 239 -24.85 7.22 9.68
N ALA A 240 -24.05 7.93 10.47
CA ALA A 240 -22.74 7.44 10.93
C ALA A 240 -22.75 6.05 11.57
N ARG A 241 -23.88 5.59 12.12
CA ARG A 241 -24.04 4.24 12.68
C ARG A 241 -23.97 3.14 11.61
N HIS A 242 -24.36 3.45 10.38
CA HIS A 242 -24.33 2.51 9.26
C HIS A 242 -22.93 2.31 8.67
N SER A 243 -21.91 3.06 9.14
CA SER A 243 -20.52 2.89 8.74
C SER A 243 -19.97 1.59 9.33
N ASP A 244 -19.94 0.54 8.53
CA ASP A 244 -19.61 -0.81 8.97
C ASP A 244 -19.10 -1.69 7.81
N GLN A 245 -18.63 -2.89 8.12
CA GLN A 245 -18.41 -3.97 7.19
C GLN A 245 -19.65 -4.84 7.09
N TYR A 246 -20.18 -4.99 5.87
CA TYR A 246 -21.33 -5.82 5.57
C TYR A 246 -20.85 -7.06 4.84
N THR A 247 -21.15 -8.22 5.42
CA THR A 247 -20.75 -9.53 4.92
C THR A 247 -21.98 -10.30 4.49
N CYS A 248 -21.98 -10.76 3.23
CA CYS A 248 -22.93 -11.77 2.79
C CYS A 248 -22.29 -13.16 2.86
N THR A 249 -23.00 -14.11 3.45
CA THR A 249 -22.66 -15.52 3.50
C THR A 249 -23.65 -16.32 2.64
N SER A 250 -23.16 -16.98 1.60
CA SER A 250 -23.97 -17.87 0.78
C SER A 250 -24.36 -19.14 1.56
N PRO A 251 -25.42 -19.86 1.15
CA PRO A 251 -25.80 -21.13 1.79
C PRO A 251 -24.69 -22.19 1.78
N GLY A 252 -23.78 -22.14 0.80
CA GLY A 252 -22.59 -22.99 0.74
C GLY A 252 -21.47 -22.61 1.73
N GLY A 253 -21.65 -21.55 2.53
CA GLY A 253 -20.66 -21.07 3.50
C GLY A 253 -19.62 -20.10 2.95
N HIS A 254 -19.71 -19.70 1.68
CA HIS A 254 -18.80 -18.71 1.12
C HIS A 254 -19.22 -17.31 1.49
N THR A 255 -18.26 -16.51 1.90
CA THR A 255 -18.49 -15.13 2.31
C THR A 255 -17.91 -14.12 1.33
N ASN A 256 -18.51 -12.94 1.24
CA ASN A 256 -17.88 -11.76 0.68
C ASN A 256 -18.25 -10.54 1.52
N THR A 257 -17.33 -9.58 1.63
CA THR A 257 -17.45 -8.45 2.57
C THR A 257 -17.15 -7.15 1.86
N ILE A 258 -17.99 -6.15 2.10
CA ILE A 258 -17.78 -4.77 1.65
C ILE A 258 -17.73 -3.82 2.85
N THR A 259 -17.05 -2.68 2.71
CA THR A 259 -17.02 -1.64 3.75
C THR A 259 -17.80 -0.42 3.29
N ILE A 260 -18.71 0.04 4.14
CA ILE A 260 -19.47 1.28 3.96
C ILE A 260 -18.95 2.33 4.93
N LYS A 261 -18.79 3.56 4.45
CA LYS A 261 -18.49 4.73 5.26
C LYS A 261 -19.49 5.84 4.94
N VAL A 262 -20.21 6.30 5.97
CA VAL A 262 -21.08 7.47 5.85
C VAL A 262 -20.25 8.71 6.13
N VAL A 263 -20.25 9.66 5.18
CA VAL A 263 -19.38 10.84 5.14
C VAL A 263 -20.12 12.16 5.07
#